data_AF-V5HW34-F1
#
_entry.id   AF-V5HW34-F1
#
_cell.length_a   1.000
_cell.length_b   1.000
_cell.length_c   1.000
_cell.angle_alpha   90.00
_cell.angle_beta   90.00
_cell.angle_gamma   90.00
#
_symmetry.space_group_name_H-M   'P 1'
#
loop_
_entity.id
_entity.type
_entity.pdbx_description
1 polymer ?
#
loop_
_entity_poly.entity_id
_entity_poly.type
_entity_poly.pdbx_seq_one_letter_code
_entity_poly.pdbx_strand_id
1 'polypeptide(L)'
;MKLLLIAVVISIHTTGLLTTADVRCQPLYQGGYGGAGGKNVQQKWSFNPKRNECEAVMVQSACHKSQNCFLTEEECEEYCDPEVQ
;
A
#
# COMPACT_ATOMS: atom_id res chain seq x y z
N MET A 1 32.51 -16.59 26.26
CA MET A 1 32.04 -15.22 25.97
C MET A 1 31.92 -14.89 24.47
N LYS A 2 32.16 -15.85 23.54
CA LYS A 2 32.07 -15.60 22.09
C LYS A 2 30.64 -15.74 21.53
N LEU A 3 29.82 -16.59 22.16
CA LEU A 3 28.43 -16.88 21.75
C LEU A 3 27.49 -15.69 21.90
N LEU A 4 27.70 -14.86 22.94
CA LEU A 4 26.88 -13.66 23.18
C LEU A 4 27.03 -12.62 22.06
N LEU A 5 28.25 -12.47 21.52
CA LEU A 5 28.52 -11.55 20.41
C LEU A 5 27.83 -12.01 19.12
N ILE A 6 27.81 -13.32 18.86
CA ILE A 6 27.14 -13.89 17.69
C ILE A 6 25.62 -13.68 17.79
N ALA A 7 25.03 -13.89 18.97
CA ALA A 7 23.61 -13.65 19.21
C ALA A 7 23.22 -12.18 19.00
N VAL A 8 23.99 -11.22 19.53
CA VAL A 8 23.75 -9.78 19.35
C VAL A 8 23.85 -9.38 17.88
N VAL A 9 24.83 -9.91 17.15
CA VAL A 9 25.01 -9.64 15.72
C VAL A 9 23.83 -10.20 14.91
N ILE A 10 23.36 -11.42 15.18
CA ILE A 10 22.19 -12.00 14.49
C ILE A 10 20.93 -11.18 14.79
N SER A 11 20.72 -10.76 16.05
CA SER A 11 19.56 -9.94 16.43
C SER A 11 19.50 -8.60 15.71
N ILE A 12 20.65 -7.94 15.50
CA ILE A 12 20.70 -6.65 14.79
C ILE A 12 20.34 -6.84 13.30
N HIS A 13 20.85 -7.89 12.66
CA HIS A 13 20.57 -8.19 11.24
C HIS A 13 19.11 -8.57 11.00
N THR A 14 18.47 -9.31 11.91
CA THR A 14 17.04 -9.64 11.76
C THR A 14 16.15 -8.42 11.98
N THR A 15 16.46 -7.55 12.94
CA THR A 15 15.71 -6.30 13.13
C THR A 15 15.88 -5.31 11.97
N GLY A 16 17.07 -5.24 11.35
CA GLY A 16 17.31 -4.34 10.22
C GLY A 16 16.69 -4.81 8.89
N LEU A 17 16.53 -6.12 8.70
CA LEU A 17 15.89 -6.70 7.52
C LEU A 17 14.36 -6.57 7.54
N LEU A 18 13.75 -6.60 8.72
CA LEU A 18 12.29 -6.53 8.91
C LEU A 18 11.70 -5.12 8.74
N THR A 19 12.50 -4.06 8.78
CA THR A 19 11.99 -2.68 8.72
C THR A 19 11.80 -2.12 7.31
N THR A 20 12.14 -2.87 6.26
CA THR A 20 12.00 -2.45 4.86
C THR A 20 11.39 -3.54 3.99
N ALA A 21 10.39 -4.27 4.50
CA ALA A 21 9.41 -4.85 3.59
C ALA A 21 8.66 -3.64 2.98
N ASP A 22 9.11 -3.23 1.80
CA ASP A 22 8.54 -2.13 1.02
C ASP A 22 7.04 -2.37 0.86
N VAL A 23 6.21 -1.71 1.68
CA VAL A 23 4.77 -1.82 1.53
C VAL A 23 4.40 -0.96 0.33
N ARG A 24 4.41 -1.58 -0.85
CA ARG A 24 4.22 -0.92 -2.16
C ARG A 24 2.98 -0.03 -2.21
N CYS A 25 1.95 -0.35 -1.42
CA CYS A 25 0.65 0.29 -1.50
C CYS A 25 0.22 0.90 -0.16
N GLN A 26 0.97 1.92 0.25
CA GLN A 26 0.63 2.77 1.39
C GLN A 26 0.96 4.25 1.09
N PRO A 27 0.15 5.20 1.61
CA PRO A 27 -1.09 4.99 2.35
C PRO A 27 -2.28 4.62 1.43
N LEU A 28 -3.43 4.27 2.02
CA LEU A 28 -4.72 4.22 1.29
C LEU A 28 -4.94 5.56 0.59
N TYR A 29 -5.32 5.54 -0.69
CA TYR A 29 -5.57 6.76 -1.45
C TYR A 29 -6.72 7.56 -0.82
N GLN A 30 -6.36 8.68 -0.19
CA GLN A 30 -7.33 9.65 0.34
C GLN A 30 -7.76 10.55 -0.81
N GLY A 31 -8.69 10.05 -1.61
CA GLY A 31 -9.16 10.73 -2.81
C GLY A 31 -9.95 12.01 -2.56
N GLY A 32 -10.54 12.52 -3.64
CA GLY A 32 -11.32 13.75 -3.61
C GLY A 32 -12.81 13.46 -3.42
N TYR A 33 -13.44 14.06 -2.42
CA TYR A 33 -14.89 13.98 -2.24
C TYR A 33 -15.60 14.84 -3.29
N GLY A 34 -16.65 14.29 -3.92
CA GLY A 34 -17.52 15.08 -4.81
C GLY A 34 -18.10 16.28 -4.05
N GLY A 35 -17.76 17.49 -4.49
CA GLY A 35 -18.30 18.72 -3.88
C GLY A 35 -19.76 18.96 -4.25
N ALA A 36 -20.39 19.94 -3.59
CA ALA A 36 -21.74 20.39 -3.94
C ALA A 36 -21.78 20.81 -5.42
N GLY A 37 -22.72 20.22 -6.18
CA GLY A 37 -22.85 20.43 -7.63
C GLY A 37 -22.38 19.26 -8.51
N GLY A 38 -21.95 18.13 -7.92
CA GLY A 38 -21.65 16.92 -8.69
C GLY A 38 -20.35 17.03 -9.49
N LYS A 39 -19.28 17.58 -8.89
CA LYS A 39 -17.95 17.56 -9.51
C LYS A 39 -17.62 16.14 -10.01
N ASN A 40 -17.15 16.04 -11.25
CA ASN A 40 -16.84 14.77 -11.92
C ASN A 40 -15.71 14.03 -11.20
N VAL A 41 -16.07 13.20 -10.23
CA VAL A 41 -15.17 12.23 -9.60
C VAL A 41 -15.28 10.91 -10.36
N GLN A 42 -14.15 10.25 -10.57
CA GLN A 42 -14.12 8.92 -11.16
C GLN A 42 -13.89 7.89 -10.06
N GLN A 43 -14.65 6.79 -10.08
CA GLN A 43 -14.33 5.64 -9.26
C GLN A 43 -13.03 4.99 -9.76
N LYS A 44 -12.15 4.64 -8.82
CA LYS A 44 -10.88 3.92 -8.99
C LYS A 44 -10.71 2.95 -7.83
N TRP A 45 -9.58 2.26 -7.79
CA TRP A 45 -9.24 1.28 -6.77
C TRP A 45 -7.97 1.65 -6.02
N SER A 46 -7.91 1.35 -4.73
CA SER A 46 -6.76 1.59 -3.87
C SER A 46 -6.66 0.51 -2.81
N PHE A 47 -5.45 0.03 -2.54
CA PHE A 47 -5.24 -1.00 -1.53
C PHE A 47 -5.36 -0.39 -0.13
N ASN A 48 -6.20 -1.00 0.71
CA ASN A 48 -6.33 -0.66 2.12
C ASN A 48 -5.49 -1.63 2.97
N PRO A 49 -4.30 -1.25 3.46
CA PRO A 49 -3.45 -2.13 4.26
C PRO A 49 -4.05 -2.50 5.62
N LYS A 50 -5.07 -1.76 6.09
CA LYS A 50 -5.76 -2.08 7.36
C LYS A 50 -6.76 -3.21 7.21
N ARG A 51 -7.30 -3.37 6.00
CA ARG A 51 -8.29 -4.39 5.65
C ARG A 51 -7.71 -5.50 4.77
N ASN A 52 -6.49 -5.28 4.27
CA ASN A 52 -5.77 -6.18 3.39
C ASN A 52 -6.57 -6.51 2.12
N GLU A 53 -7.22 -5.51 1.54
CA GLU A 53 -8.05 -5.65 0.34
C GLU A 53 -8.04 -4.35 -0.49
N CYS A 54 -8.38 -4.47 -1.77
CA CYS A 54 -8.56 -3.30 -2.64
C CYS A 54 -9.97 -2.72 -2.48
N GLU A 55 -10.05 -1.42 -2.28
CA GLU A 55 -11.30 -0.71 -2.05
C GLU A 55 -11.56 0.34 -3.12
N ALA A 56 -12.84 0.57 -3.43
CA ALA A 56 -13.25 1.61 -4.36
C ALA A 56 -13.06 3.01 -3.74
N VAL A 57 -12.36 3.89 -4.45
CA VAL A 57 -12.08 5.29 -4.06
C VAL A 57 -12.52 6.27 -5.13
N MET A 58 -12.86 7.49 -4.72
CA MET A 58 -13.25 8.56 -5.63
C MET A 58 -12.07 9.50 -5.93
N VAL A 59 -11.80 9.73 -7.21
CA VAL A 59 -10.62 10.45 -7.68
C VAL A 59 -11.02 11.68 -8.49
N GLN A 60 -10.49 12.85 -8.14
CA GLN A 60 -10.69 14.10 -8.88
C GLN A 60 -9.56 14.44 -9.85
N SER A 61 -8.36 13.93 -9.58
CA SER A 61 -7.13 14.24 -10.30
C SER A 61 -6.65 13.03 -11.11
N ALA A 62 -5.43 13.13 -11.63
CA ALA A 62 -4.75 11.97 -12.18
C ALA A 62 -4.63 10.85 -11.13
N CYS A 63 -4.68 9.61 -11.61
CA CYS A 63 -4.60 8.37 -10.85
C CYS A 63 -3.36 7.63 -11.32
N HIS A 64 -2.41 7.42 -10.42
CA HIS A 64 -1.14 6.75 -10.72
C HIS A 64 -0.90 5.60 -9.76
N LYS A 65 -0.36 4.48 -10.27
CA LYS A 65 -0.03 3.30 -9.46
C LYS A 65 0.89 3.62 -8.28
N SER A 66 1.87 4.49 -8.51
CA SER A 66 2.81 4.97 -7.47
C SER A 66 2.14 5.72 -6.32
N GLN A 67 0.87 6.12 -6.49
CA GLN A 67 0.06 6.77 -5.47
C GLN A 67 -1.01 5.84 -4.90
N ASN A 68 -0.87 4.51 -5.10
CA ASN A 68 -1.84 3.52 -4.70
C ASN A 68 -3.22 3.78 -5.35
N CYS A 69 -3.25 4.05 -6.65
CA CYS A 69 -4.46 4.32 -7.43
C CYS A 69 -4.46 3.53 -8.74
N PHE A 70 -5.49 2.73 -8.94
CA PHE A 70 -5.60 1.75 -10.03
C PHE A 70 -6.92 1.88 -10.77
N LEU A 71 -6.93 1.44 -12.03
CA LEU A 71 -8.10 1.51 -12.90
C LEU A 71 -9.11 0.40 -12.59
N THR A 72 -8.62 -0.79 -12.21
CA THR A 72 -9.41 -1.97 -11.88
C THR A 72 -9.01 -2.55 -10.52
N GLU A 73 -9.90 -3.34 -9.93
CA GLU A 73 -9.66 -4.07 -8.68
C GLU A 73 -8.52 -5.10 -8.85
N GLU A 74 -8.60 -5.91 -9.91
CA GLU A 74 -7.59 -6.92 -10.26
C GLU A 74 -6.19 -6.31 -10.40
N GLU A 75 -6.06 -5.13 -11.03
CA GLU A 75 -4.76 -4.43 -11.15
C GLU A 75 -4.21 -3.98 -9.79
N CYS A 76 -5.10 -3.61 -8.87
CA CYS A 76 -4.74 -3.25 -7.52
C CYS A 76 -4.28 -4.49 -6.73
N GLU A 77 -5.04 -5.59 -6.80
CA GLU A 77 -4.72 -6.85 -6.12
C GLU A 77 -3.40 -7.42 -6.61
N GLU A 78 -3.21 -7.57 -7.93
CA GLU A 78 -1.94 -8.06 -8.51
C GLU A 78 -0.71 -7.23 -8.10
N TYR A 79 -0.88 -5.92 -7.96
CA TYR A 79 0.24 -5.02 -7.66
C TYR A 79 0.56 -4.93 -6.16
N CYS A 80 -0.48 -5.01 -5.32
CA CYS A 80 -0.42 -4.65 -3.90
C CYS A 80 -0.59 -5.83 -2.96
N ASP A 81 -1.33 -6.87 -3.34
CA ASP A 81 -1.66 -7.98 -2.47
C ASP A 81 -0.41 -8.85 -2.27
N PRO A 82 0.11 -8.95 -1.03
CA PRO A 82 1.25 -9.80 -0.73
C PRO A 82 0.93 -11.30 -0.81
N GLU A 83 -0.34 -11.70 -0.85
CA GLU A 83 -0.74 -13.11 -1.01
C GLU A 83 -0.75 -13.55 -2.49
N VAL A 84 -0.87 -12.58 -3.42
CA VAL A 84 -0.86 -12.82 -4.88
C VAL A 84 0.57 -12.76 -5.47
N GLN A 85 1.54 -12.16 -4.75
CA GLN A 85 2.95 -12.04 -5.15
C GLN A 85 3.86 -13.13 -4.57
#